data_AF-A0A844M482-F1
#
_entry.id   AF-A0A844M482-F1
#
_cell.length_a   1.000
_cell.length_b   1.000
_cell.length_c   1.000
_cell.angle_alpha   90.00
_cell.angle_beta   90.00
_cell.angle_gamma   90.00
#
_symmetry.space_group_name_H-M   'P 1'
#
loop_
_entity.id
_entity.type
_entity.pdbx_description
1 polymer ?
#
loop_
_entity_poly.entity_id
_entity_poly.type
_entity_poly.pdbx_seq_one_letter_code
_entity_poly.pdbx_strand_id
1 'polypeptide(L)'
;FVDMDALITDRIGMPISDYFSLKGEAAFRQIESQLLEDLLSSNEYQVVATGGGVVTSAKNRELLRKNRKQNILLTASFDVLYD
;
A
#
# COMPACT_ATOMS: atom_id res chain seq x y z
N PHE A 1 13.34 4.88 -3.36
CA PHE A 1 12.31 4.80 -2.30
C PHE A 1 11.00 5.19 -2.93
N VAL A 2 9.94 4.43 -2.67
CA VAL A 2 8.60 4.64 -3.24
C VAL A 2 7.60 4.64 -2.09
N ASP A 3 6.75 5.64 -2.04
CA ASP A 3 5.59 5.67 -1.15
C ASP A 3 4.33 5.34 -1.97
N MET A 4 3.66 4.24 -1.63
CA MET A 4 2.46 3.81 -2.34
C MET A 4 1.33 4.84 -2.25
N ASP A 5 1.13 5.51 -1.12
CA ASP A 5 0.03 6.46 -0.96
C ASP A 5 0.27 7.71 -1.81
N ALA A 6 1.53 8.15 -1.92
CA ALA A 6 1.92 9.23 -2.83
C ALA A 6 1.69 8.86 -4.30
N LEU A 7 2.09 7.65 -4.71
CA LEU A 7 1.85 7.17 -6.08
C LEU A 7 0.37 6.99 -6.39
N ILE A 8 -0.44 6.51 -5.43
CA ILE A 8 -1.88 6.40 -5.61
C ILE A 8 -2.50 7.79 -5.77
N THR A 9 -2.13 8.75 -4.92
CA THR A 9 -2.59 10.14 -4.99
C THR A 9 -2.31 10.77 -6.36
N ASP A 10 -1.09 10.58 -6.88
CA ASP A 10 -0.70 11.04 -8.22
C ASP A 10 -1.55 10.37 -9.32
N ARG A 11 -1.75 9.05 -9.22
CA ARG A 11 -2.53 8.26 -10.20
C ARG A 11 -4.02 8.61 -10.23
N ILE A 12 -4.62 8.91 -9.08
CA ILE A 12 -6.05 9.27 -8.98
C ILE A 12 -6.30 10.77 -9.14
N GLY A 13 -5.25 11.60 -9.07
CA GLY A 13 -5.32 13.05 -9.25
C GLY A 13 -6.05 13.80 -8.13
N MET A 14 -6.19 13.18 -6.95
CA MET A 14 -6.88 13.75 -5.79
C MET A 14 -6.39 13.10 -4.49
N PRO A 15 -6.64 13.71 -3.32
CA PRO A 15 -6.34 13.09 -2.03
C PRO A 15 -7.05 11.74 -1.86
N ILE A 16 -6.39 10.77 -1.21
CA ILE A 16 -6.98 9.46 -0.91
C ILE A 16 -8.27 9.60 -0.09
N SER A 17 -8.33 10.55 0.85
CA SER A 17 -9.54 10.84 1.64
C SER A 17 -10.76 11.13 0.75
N ASP A 18 -10.56 11.98 -0.26
CA ASP A 18 -11.62 12.43 -1.15
C ASP A 18 -12.06 11.28 -2.06
N TYR A 19 -11.09 10.52 -2.58
CA TYR A 19 -11.36 9.31 -3.35
C TYR A 19 -12.15 8.29 -2.53
N PHE A 20 -11.79 8.10 -1.26
CA PHE A 20 -12.48 7.19 -0.35
C PHE A 20 -13.92 7.65 -0.08
N SER A 21 -14.15 8.95 0.12
CA SER A 21 -15.51 9.50 0.26
C SER A 21 -16.35 9.35 -1.01
N LEU A 22 -15.75 9.46 -2.20
CA LEU A 22 -16.44 9.40 -3.48
C LEU A 22 -16.68 7.98 -4.00
N LYS A 23 -15.74 7.05 -3.76
CA LYS A 23 -15.70 5.72 -4.37
C LYS A 23 -15.74 4.57 -3.35
N GLY A 24 -15.54 4.87 -2.07
CA GLY A 24 -15.48 3.90 -0.99
C GLY A 24 -14.17 3.13 -0.89
N GLU A 25 -14.00 2.44 0.23
CA GLU A 25 -12.78 1.67 0.53
C GLU A 25 -12.49 0.60 -0.52
N ALA A 26 -13.52 -0.11 -0.98
CA ALA A 26 -13.35 -1.24 -1.88
C ALA A 26 -12.66 -0.81 -3.19
N ALA A 27 -13.00 0.36 -3.73
CA ALA A 27 -12.37 0.90 -4.92
C ALA A 27 -10.91 1.32 -4.66
N PHE A 28 -10.62 1.90 -3.50
CA PHE A 28 -9.25 2.24 -3.11
C PHE A 28 -8.39 0.98 -2.99
N ARG A 29 -8.90 -0.07 -2.35
CA ARG A 29 -8.19 -1.35 -2.18
C ARG A 29 -7.88 -2.04 -3.51
N GLN A 30 -8.74 -1.88 -4.52
CA GLN A 30 -8.45 -2.38 -5.87
C GLN A 30 -7.23 -1.67 -6.48
N ILE A 31 -7.16 -0.33 -6.38
CA ILE A 31 -6.03 0.45 -6.87
C ILE A 31 -4.75 0.12 -6.10
N GLU A 32 -4.82 0.06 -4.76
CA GLU A 32 -3.71 -0.33 -3.90
C GLU A 32 -3.17 -1.72 -4.28
N SER A 33 -4.07 -2.69 -4.51
CA SER A 33 -3.68 -4.04 -4.89
C SER A 33 -3.05 -4.11 -6.28
N GLN A 34 -3.53 -3.30 -7.23
CA GLN A 34 -2.94 -3.22 -8.56
C GLN A 34 -1.55 -2.60 -8.52
N LEU A 35 -1.38 -1.48 -7.78
CA LEU A 35 -0.08 -0.84 -7.64
C LEU A 35 0.94 -1.77 -6.98
N LEU A 36 0.55 -2.51 -5.94
CA LEU A 36 1.44 -3.48 -5.30
C LEU A 36 1.89 -4.58 -6.27
N GLU A 37 0.98 -5.08 -7.10
CA GLU A 37 1.29 -6.08 -8.14
C GLU A 37 2.24 -5.53 -9.20
N ASP A 38 2.02 -4.29 -9.66
CA ASP A 38 2.87 -3.60 -10.62
C ASP A 38 4.30 -3.43 -10.06
N LEU A 39 4.42 -2.99 -8.80
CA LEU A 39 5.70 -2.78 -8.12
C LEU A 39 6.46 -4.09 -7.90
N LEU A 40 5.78 -5.17 -7.50
CA LEU A 40 6.39 -6.48 -7.29
C LEU A 40 6.80 -7.18 -8.59
N SER A 41 6.20 -6.79 -9.71
CA SER A 41 6.53 -7.32 -11.04
C SER A 41 7.66 -6.54 -11.73
N SER A 42 8.08 -5.41 -11.16
CA SER A 42 9.21 -4.64 -11.64
C SER A 42 10.53 -5.40 -11.42
N ASN A 43 11.47 -5.26 -12.36
CA ASN A 43 12.83 -5.80 -12.22
C ASN A 43 13.78 -4.87 -11.43
N GLU A 44 13.24 -3.80 -10.85
CA GLU A 44 14.03 -2.81 -10.11
C GLU A 44 14.14 -3.14 -8.62
N TYR A 45 15.33 -2.93 -8.05
CA TYR A 45 15.52 -3.00 -6.61
C TYR A 45 15.12 -1.69 -5.96
N GLN A 46 14.03 -1.71 -5.20
CA GLN A 46 13.46 -0.51 -4.58
C GLN A 46 13.00 -0.79 -3.14
N VAL A 47 13.11 0.22 -2.28
CA VAL A 47 12.43 0.24 -0.96
C VAL A 47 11.06 0.84 -1.16
N VAL A 48 10.00 0.08 -0.81
CA VAL A 48 8.61 0.48 -0.93
C VAL A 48 8.01 0.66 0.46
N ALA A 49 7.58 1.88 0.78
CA ALA A 49 6.68 2.16 1.89
C ALA A 49 5.25 1.86 1.44
N THR A 50 4.61 0.90 2.11
CA THR A 50 3.23 0.51 1.87
C THR A 50 2.29 1.29 2.80
N GLY A 51 1.04 1.50 2.38
CA GLY A 51 -0.01 2.01 3.28
C GLY A 51 -0.32 1.03 4.40
N GLY A 52 -0.72 1.54 5.58
CA GLY A 52 -0.99 0.70 6.77
C GLY A 52 -2.11 -0.33 6.56
N GLY A 53 -3.04 -0.05 5.63
CA GLY A 53 -4.14 -0.94 5.30
C GLY A 53 -3.80 -2.05 4.29
N VAL A 54 -2.58 -2.10 3.73
CA VAL A 54 -2.22 -3.02 2.64
C VAL A 54 -2.52 -4.49 2.97
N VAL A 55 -2.40 -4.87 4.26
CA VAL A 55 -2.61 -6.24 4.74
C VAL A 55 -4.09 -6.64 4.87
N THR A 56 -5.04 -5.70 4.76
CA THR A 56 -6.48 -5.97 4.87
C THR A 56 -7.02 -6.75 3.66
N SER A 57 -6.45 -6.49 2.48
CA SER A 57 -6.77 -7.20 1.23
C SER A 57 -6.18 -8.61 1.21
N ALA A 58 -7.02 -9.62 0.94
CA ALA A 58 -6.56 -11.00 0.78
C ALA A 58 -5.57 -11.17 -0.39
N LYS A 59 -5.81 -10.46 -1.50
CA LYS A 59 -4.90 -10.43 -2.66
C LYS A 59 -3.53 -9.90 -2.26
N ASN A 60 -3.48 -8.80 -1.52
CA ASN A 60 -2.21 -8.20 -1.09
C ASN A 60 -1.43 -9.13 -0.15
N ARG A 61 -2.10 -9.82 0.76
CA ARG A 61 -1.44 -10.82 1.62
C ARG A 61 -0.81 -11.94 0.80
N GLU A 62 -1.44 -12.38 -0.29
CA GLU A 62 -0.87 -13.39 -1.18
C GLU A 62 0.37 -12.85 -1.91
N LEU A 63 0.30 -11.64 -2.46
CA LEU A 63 1.41 -10.96 -3.14
C LEU A 63 2.61 -10.79 -2.20
N LEU A 64 2.38 -10.27 -0.99
CA LEU A 64 3.42 -10.13 0.04
C LEU A 64 4.00 -11.49 0.45
N ARG A 65 3.19 -12.56 0.50
CA ARG A 65 3.67 -13.91 0.83
C ARG A 65 4.59 -14.48 -0.26
N LYS A 66 4.34 -14.16 -1.54
CA LYS A 66 5.24 -14.52 -2.65
C LYS A 66 6.60 -13.84 -2.49
N ASN A 67 6.62 -12.58 -2.03
CA ASN A 67 7.83 -11.78 -1.77
C ASN A 67 8.28 -11.79 -0.29
N ARG A 68 7.97 -12.84 0.47
CA ARG A 68 8.10 -12.85 1.95
C ARG A 68 9.50 -12.56 2.50
N LYS A 69 10.56 -12.79 1.72
CA LYS A 69 11.95 -12.61 2.20
C LYS A 69 12.36 -11.13 2.25
N GLN A 70 11.59 -10.26 1.61
CA GLN A 70 11.88 -8.84 1.42
C GLN A 70 10.94 -7.95 2.23
N ASN A 71 9.99 -8.53 2.97
CA ASN A 71 9.06 -7.77 3.79
C ASN A 71 9.69 -7.42 5.14
N ILE A 72 9.60 -6.15 5.52
CA ILE A 72 10.04 -5.65 6.82
C ILE A 72 8.81 -5.07 7.53
N LEU A 73 8.48 -5.61 8.70
CA LEU A 73 7.43 -5.06 9.56
C LEU A 73 8.08 -4.08 10.54
N LEU A 74 7.69 -2.81 10.46
CA LEU A 74 8.02 -1.82 11.47
C LEU A 74 6.99 -1.90 12.59
N THR A 75 7.46 -2.07 13.83
CA THR A 75 6.61 -2.11 15.02
C THR A 75 6.98 -0.96 15.96
N ALA A 76 5.99 -0.43 16.64
CA ALA A 76 6.14 0.59 17.68
C ALA A 76 5.08 0.36 18.77
N SER A 77 5.28 0.94 19.96
CA SER A 77 4.25 0.92 21.00
C SER A 77 3.03 1.75 20.56
N PHE A 78 1.88 1.50 21.18
CA PHE A 78 0.69 2.31 20.94
C PHE A 78 0.97 3.80 21.20
N ASP A 79 1.65 4.11 22.30
CA ASP A 79 2.00 5.49 22.65
C ASP A 79 2.77 6.20 21.52
N VAL A 80 3.76 5.53 20.91
CA VAL A 80 4.54 6.07 19.78
C VAL A 80 3.71 6.23 18.49
N LEU A 81 2.67 5.41 18.31
CA LEU A 81 1.79 5.49 17.13
C LEU A 81 0.64 6.48 17.29
N TYR A 82 0.30 6.81 18.53
CA TYR A 82 -0.86 7.64 18.86
C TYR A 82 -0.50 9.09 19.15
N ASP A 83 0.68 9.35 19.73
CA ASP A 83 1.25 10.69 19.90
C ASP A 83 1.53 11.38 18.55
#